data_AF-A0A7M7GBC9-F1
#
_entry.id   AF-A0A7M7GBC9-F1
#
_cell.length_a   1.000
_cell.length_b   1.000
_cell.length_c   1.000
_cell.angle_alpha   90.00
_cell.angle_beta   90.00
_cell.angle_gamma   90.00
#
_symmetry.space_group_name_H-M   'P 1'
#
loop_
_entity.id
_entity.type
_entity.pdbx_description
1 polymer ?
#
loop_
_entity_poly.entity_id
_entity_poly.type
_entity_poly.pdbx_seq_one_letter_code
_entity_poly.pdbx_strand_id
1 'polypeptide(L)'
;MFSTRRLIVVVFGVCFLTALLEVNEARPRIRHQKGGSHCSRCGPGWGVVNRCVRGRDTECGKCAPGTYSPHHSIQPCWICSRCGPGLYEAHPCTSKTDTVCDSCHRPAPDNPDYQRKCKGRTNLFLAPEDALETGEESILVNDPDGQDQLDDGKELLEKDAEAAILNEELNSLERF
;
A
#
# COMPACT_ATOMS: atom_id res chain seq x y z
N MET A 1 24.88 -29.63 -43.95
CA MET A 1 25.95 -28.62 -44.15
C MET A 1 25.31 -27.26 -44.40
N PHE A 2 25.15 -26.43 -43.37
CA PHE A 2 24.64 -25.07 -43.55
C PHE A 2 25.74 -24.22 -44.19
N SER A 3 25.44 -23.59 -45.33
CA SER A 3 26.36 -22.71 -46.04
C SER A 3 26.84 -21.61 -45.08
N THR A 4 28.15 -21.38 -45.00
CA THR A 4 28.80 -20.39 -44.13
C THR A 4 28.15 -19.00 -44.26
N ARG A 5 27.67 -18.65 -45.46
CA ARG A 5 26.89 -17.42 -45.71
C ARG A 5 25.58 -17.35 -44.94
N ARG A 6 24.86 -18.47 -44.81
CA ARG A 6 23.60 -18.52 -44.03
C ARG A 6 23.85 -18.38 -42.54
N LEU A 7 24.95 -18.94 -42.04
CA LEU A 7 25.32 -18.80 -40.63
C LEU A 7 25.65 -17.34 -40.29
N ILE A 8 26.40 -16.67 -41.17
CA ILE A 8 26.77 -15.25 -41.01
C ILE A 8 25.53 -14.35 -40.98
N VAL A 9 24.57 -14.56 -41.90
CA VAL A 9 23.33 -13.76 -41.95
C VAL A 9 22.50 -13.94 -40.67
N VAL A 10 22.41 -15.16 -40.15
CA VAL A 10 21.69 -15.43 -38.89
C VAL A 10 22.38 -14.74 -37.72
N VAL A 11 23.70 -14.79 -37.61
CA VAL A 11 24.45 -14.13 -36.54
C VAL A 11 24.25 -12.61 -36.58
N PHE A 12 24.38 -11.98 -37.76
CA PHE A 12 24.13 -10.54 -37.89
C PHE A 12 22.68 -10.17 -37.56
N GLY A 13 21.71 -10.98 -37.97
CA GLY A 13 20.31 -10.78 -37.63
C GLY A 13 20.05 -10.86 -36.12
N VAL A 14 20.63 -11.85 -35.43
CA VAL A 14 20.53 -12.00 -33.98
C VAL A 14 21.21 -10.84 -33.26
N CYS A 15 22.43 -10.45 -33.65
CA CYS A 15 23.12 -9.30 -33.07
C CYS A 15 22.37 -7.98 -33.27
N PHE A 16 21.74 -7.79 -34.44
CA PHE A 16 20.93 -6.61 -34.70
C PHE A 16 19.65 -6.61 -33.85
N LEU A 17 18.99 -7.77 -33.71
CA LEU A 17 17.82 -7.91 -32.82
C LEU A 17 18.18 -7.67 -31.35
N THR A 18 19.32 -8.16 -30.86
CA THR A 18 19.78 -7.90 -29.49
C THR A 18 20.12 -6.43 -29.28
N ALA A 19 20.78 -5.79 -30.24
CA ALA A 19 21.07 -4.35 -30.17
C ALA A 19 19.80 -3.50 -30.16
N LEU A 20 18.76 -3.89 -30.92
CA LEU A 20 17.46 -3.22 -30.89
C LEU A 20 16.74 -3.37 -29.53
N LEU A 21 16.90 -4.51 -28.85
CA LEU A 21 16.34 -4.71 -27.51
C LEU A 21 17.02 -3.83 -26.46
N GLU A 22 18.34 -3.65 -26.53
CA GLU A 22 19.10 -2.75 -25.63
C GLU A 22 18.74 -1.26 -25.81
N VAL A 23 18.39 -0.83 -27.03
CA VAL A 23 17.99 0.56 -27.31
C VAL A 23 16.64 0.91 -26.69
N ASN A 24 15.75 -0.06 -26.47
CA ASN A 24 14.43 0.17 -25.89
C ASN A 24 14.46 0.54 -24.39
N GLU A 25 15.59 0.30 -23.71
CA GLU A 25 15.81 0.72 -22.32
C GLU A 25 16.43 2.13 -22.21
N ALA A 26 16.93 2.69 -23.31
CA ALA A 26 17.45 4.05 -23.35
C ALA A 26 16.31 5.06 -23.55
N ARG A 27 15.58 5.37 -22.47
CA ARG A 27 14.63 6.49 -22.45
C ARG A 27 15.35 7.78 -22.89
N PRO A 28 14.81 8.55 -23.85
CA PRO A 28 15.44 9.78 -24.28
C PRO A 28 15.52 10.75 -23.10
N ARG A 29 16.74 11.13 -22.71
CA ARG A 29 16.97 12.29 -21.84
C ARG A 29 16.59 13.52 -22.64
N ILE A 30 15.34 13.97 -22.52
CA ILE A 30 14.89 15.25 -23.06
C ILE A 30 15.68 16.35 -22.33
N ARG A 31 16.79 16.76 -22.94
CA ARG A 31 17.62 17.87 -22.46
C ARG A 31 16.89 19.17 -22.78
N HIS A 32 16.19 19.74 -21.80
CA HIS A 32 16.02 21.19 -21.76
C HIS A 32 17.33 21.81 -21.25
N GLN A 33 18.35 21.85 -22.12
CA GLN A 33 19.56 22.63 -21.88
C GLN A 33 19.22 24.11 -22.01
N LYS A 34 19.02 24.76 -20.87
CA LYS A 34 19.10 26.22 -20.74
C LYS A 34 19.84 26.55 -19.44
N GLY A 35 21.15 26.72 -19.54
CA GLY A 35 21.98 27.46 -18.58
C GLY A 35 22.10 26.90 -17.15
N GLY A 36 23.24 26.25 -16.86
CA GLY A 36 24.08 26.59 -15.69
C GLY A 36 23.66 26.27 -14.25
N SER A 37 22.41 25.95 -13.91
CA SER A 37 22.04 25.84 -12.47
C SER A 37 20.92 24.87 -12.08
N HIS A 38 20.40 24.04 -12.99
CA HIS A 38 19.30 23.14 -12.66
C HIS A 38 19.59 21.67 -12.97
N CYS A 39 19.34 20.84 -11.97
CA CYS A 39 19.45 19.39 -12.01
C CYS A 39 18.42 18.79 -12.97
N SER A 40 18.79 17.74 -13.70
CA SER A 40 17.83 17.01 -14.54
C SER A 40 16.70 16.42 -13.70
N ARG A 41 15.48 16.45 -14.25
CA ARG A 41 14.28 15.89 -13.61
C ARG A 41 14.09 14.45 -14.07
N CYS A 42 13.73 13.57 -13.14
CA CYS A 42 13.32 12.21 -13.46
C CYS A 42 11.92 12.23 -14.09
N GLY A 43 11.69 11.36 -15.08
CA GLY A 43 10.40 11.27 -15.76
C GLY A 43 9.36 10.47 -14.99
N PRO A 44 8.08 10.50 -15.40
CA PRO A 44 7.03 9.69 -14.79
C PRO A 44 7.41 8.21 -14.74
N GLY A 45 7.20 7.56 -13.60
CA GLY A 45 7.67 6.20 -13.34
C GLY A 45 9.06 6.10 -12.72
N TRP A 46 9.76 7.23 -12.56
CA TRP A 46 11.14 7.30 -12.10
C TRP A 46 11.29 8.38 -11.03
N GLY A 47 12.08 8.06 -10.01
CA GLY A 47 12.41 8.95 -8.90
C GLY A 47 13.91 9.15 -8.78
N VAL A 48 14.31 10.19 -8.06
CA VAL A 48 15.72 10.48 -7.79
C VAL A 48 16.30 9.44 -6.83
N VAL A 49 17.36 8.77 -7.26
CA VAL A 49 18.18 7.88 -6.42
C VAL A 49 19.33 8.69 -5.82
N ASN A 50 20.09 9.38 -6.68
CA ASN A 50 21.15 10.28 -6.24
C ASN A 50 20.84 11.71 -6.71
N ARG A 51 20.83 12.63 -5.75
CA ARG A 51 20.67 14.06 -6.05
C ARG A 51 21.88 14.55 -6.85
N CYS A 52 21.61 15.46 -7.77
CA CYS A 52 22.64 16.23 -8.43
C CYS A 52 23.59 16.91 -7.42
N VAL A 53 24.85 17.01 -7.79
CA VAL A 53 25.86 17.79 -7.09
C VAL A 53 26.68 18.58 -8.12
N ARG A 54 27.56 19.48 -7.69
CA ARG A 54 28.39 20.25 -8.62
C ARG A 54 29.20 19.28 -9.51
N GLY A 55 28.97 19.33 -10.82
CA GLY A 55 29.64 18.46 -11.81
C GLY A 55 29.03 17.07 -12.01
N ARG A 56 27.97 16.70 -11.28
CA ARG A 56 27.22 15.44 -11.48
C ARG A 56 25.72 15.71 -11.54
N ASP A 57 25.09 15.24 -12.61
CA ASP A 57 23.65 15.38 -12.80
C ASP A 57 22.84 14.39 -11.92
N THR A 58 21.53 14.60 -11.84
CA THR A 58 20.61 13.72 -11.11
C THR A 58 20.64 12.30 -11.66
N GLU A 59 20.67 11.33 -10.77
CA GLU A 59 20.52 9.91 -11.12
C GLU A 59 19.09 9.46 -10.81
N CYS A 60 18.45 8.86 -11.82
CA CYS A 60 17.06 8.43 -11.75
C CYS A 60 16.98 6.90 -11.72
N GLY A 61 16.15 6.37 -10.81
CA GLY A 61 15.81 4.95 -10.72
C GLY A 61 14.32 4.74 -10.97
N LYS A 62 13.95 3.54 -11.45
CA LYS A 62 12.56 3.15 -11.63
C LYS A 62 11.88 3.02 -10.26
N CYS A 63 10.63 3.47 -10.16
CA CYS A 63 9.87 3.29 -8.92
C CYS A 63 9.64 1.79 -8.64
N ALA A 64 9.91 1.41 -7.40
CA ALA A 64 9.67 0.06 -6.90
C ALA A 64 8.17 -0.21 -6.76
N PRO A 65 7.72 -1.48 -6.72
CA PRO A 65 6.34 -1.81 -6.38
C PRO A 65 5.91 -1.13 -5.07
N GLY A 66 4.71 -0.56 -5.03
CA GLY A 66 4.24 0.24 -3.89
C GLY A 66 4.75 1.69 -3.87
N THR A 67 5.42 2.15 -4.93
CA THR A 67 5.81 3.56 -5.09
C THR A 67 5.50 4.10 -6.49
N TYR A 68 5.30 5.42 -6.61
CA TYR A 68 4.97 6.08 -7.86
C TYR A 68 5.60 7.46 -8.02
N SER A 69 5.63 7.95 -9.26
CA SER A 69 6.06 9.31 -9.62
C SER A 69 5.27 9.78 -10.85
N PRO A 70 4.34 10.75 -10.70
CA PRO A 70 3.40 11.10 -11.77
C PRO A 70 3.93 12.08 -12.81
N HIS A 71 4.89 12.92 -12.42
CA HIS A 71 5.36 14.02 -13.24
C HIS A 71 6.88 14.13 -13.22
N HIS A 72 7.42 15.01 -14.07
CA HIS A 72 8.84 15.30 -14.06
C HIS A 72 9.27 15.92 -12.73
N SER A 73 10.00 15.16 -11.91
CA SER A 73 10.32 15.54 -10.52
C SER A 73 11.81 15.37 -10.19
N ILE A 74 12.26 16.10 -9.17
CA ILE A 74 13.57 15.93 -8.52
C ILE A 74 13.43 15.24 -7.16
N GLN A 75 12.28 14.66 -6.89
CA GLN A 75 11.99 13.91 -5.67
C GLN A 75 12.18 12.40 -5.92
N PRO A 76 12.45 11.62 -4.86
CA PRO A 76 12.32 10.17 -4.93
C PRO A 76 10.86 9.78 -5.25
N CYS A 77 10.63 8.50 -5.56
CA CYS A 77 9.29 7.98 -5.73
C CYS A 77 8.49 8.14 -4.43
N TRP A 78 7.23 8.51 -4.54
CA TRP A 78 6.30 8.60 -3.42
C TRP A 78 5.73 7.23 -3.10
N ILE A 79 5.42 6.98 -1.85
CA ILE A 79 4.74 5.76 -1.42
C ILE A 79 3.29 5.84 -1.91
N CYS A 80 2.77 4.74 -2.44
CA CYS A 80 1.37 4.67 -2.86
C CYS A 80 0.44 4.81 -1.65
N SER A 81 -0.64 5.53 -1.83
CA SER A 81 -1.74 5.62 -0.87
C SER A 81 -2.40 4.25 -0.67
N ARG A 82 -2.89 3.97 0.53
CA ARG A 82 -3.69 2.78 0.83
C ARG A 82 -5.15 3.18 1.04
N CYS A 83 -6.08 2.32 0.65
CA CYS A 83 -7.50 2.57 0.84
C CYS A 83 -7.95 2.18 2.24
N GLY A 84 -8.53 3.15 2.94
CA GLY A 84 -9.07 3.03 4.30
C GLY A 84 -10.30 2.13 4.41
N PRO A 85 -10.87 2.00 5.62
CA PRO A 85 -12.02 1.15 5.86
C PRO A 85 -13.24 1.66 5.09
N GLY A 86 -13.98 0.75 4.45
CA GLY A 86 -15.13 1.12 3.62
C GLY A 86 -14.81 1.74 2.27
N LEU A 87 -13.53 1.78 1.92
CA LEU A 87 -13.05 2.13 0.59
C LEU A 87 -12.44 0.89 -0.06
N TYR A 88 -12.48 0.87 -1.39
CA TYR A 88 -11.79 -0.12 -2.21
C TYR A 88 -10.88 0.56 -3.23
N GLU A 89 -9.87 -0.15 -3.69
CA GLU A 89 -8.94 0.25 -4.73
C GLU A 89 -9.65 0.19 -6.08
N ALA A 90 -10.19 1.34 -6.51
CA ALA A 90 -10.84 1.49 -7.80
C ALA A 90 -9.82 1.43 -8.94
N HIS A 91 -8.65 2.06 -8.75
CA HIS A 91 -7.52 1.93 -9.65
C HIS A 91 -6.24 1.61 -8.88
N PRO A 92 -5.52 0.56 -9.30
CA PRO A 92 -4.37 0.13 -8.57
C PRO A 92 -3.18 1.06 -8.74
N CYS A 93 -2.31 1.09 -7.73
CA CYS A 93 -1.08 1.87 -7.85
C CYS A 93 -0.20 1.36 -9.00
N THR A 94 0.38 2.30 -9.75
CA THR A 94 1.37 2.01 -10.77
C THR A 94 2.62 2.84 -10.54
N SER A 95 3.73 2.53 -11.22
CA SER A 95 4.93 3.39 -11.13
C SER A 95 4.67 4.87 -11.46
N LYS A 96 3.58 5.21 -12.19
CA LYS A 96 3.26 6.57 -12.62
C LYS A 96 2.05 7.17 -11.92
N THR A 97 1.21 6.39 -11.26
CA THR A 97 -0.06 6.86 -10.72
C THR A 97 -0.27 6.30 -9.34
N ASP A 98 -0.78 7.13 -8.44
CA ASP A 98 -1.18 6.67 -7.13
C ASP A 98 -2.36 5.69 -7.21
N THR A 99 -2.58 4.98 -6.12
CA THR A 99 -3.82 4.27 -5.81
C THR A 99 -4.99 5.25 -5.82
N VAL A 100 -6.09 4.89 -6.49
CA VAL A 100 -7.35 5.64 -6.42
C VAL A 100 -8.36 4.82 -5.64
N CYS A 101 -8.86 5.40 -4.55
CA CYS A 101 -9.86 4.77 -3.70
C CYS A 101 -11.27 5.27 -4.03
N ASP A 102 -12.25 4.37 -4.02
CA ASP A 102 -13.67 4.73 -4.11
C ASP A 102 -14.47 4.06 -2.98
N SER A 103 -15.67 4.57 -2.72
CA SER A 103 -16.51 4.14 -1.60
C SER A 103 -17.24 2.84 -1.90
N CYS A 104 -17.33 1.93 -0.92
CA CYS A 104 -18.17 0.74 -1.00
C CYS A 104 -19.66 1.04 -1.27
N HIS A 105 -20.12 2.26 -1.04
CA HIS A 105 -21.47 2.70 -1.40
C HIS A 105 -21.69 2.76 -2.92
N ARG A 106 -20.63 2.82 -3.72
CA ARG A 106 -20.69 2.74 -5.18
C ARG A 106 -20.42 1.29 -5.61
N PRO A 107 -21.42 0.58 -6.17
CA PRO A 107 -21.22 -0.80 -6.56
C PRO A 107 -20.24 -0.94 -7.73
N ALA A 108 -19.22 -1.77 -7.55
CA ALA A 108 -18.26 -2.11 -8.60
C ALA A 108 -18.11 -3.64 -8.68
N PRO A 109 -19.15 -4.38 -9.15
CA PRO A 109 -19.15 -5.84 -9.12
C PRO A 109 -18.02 -6.47 -9.94
N ASP A 110 -17.48 -5.78 -10.94
CA ASP A 110 -16.39 -6.26 -11.79
C ASP A 110 -15.00 -6.03 -11.18
N ASN A 111 -14.89 -5.28 -10.07
CA ASN A 111 -13.60 -5.01 -9.42
C ASN A 111 -13.33 -6.06 -8.32
N PRO A 112 -12.20 -6.78 -8.37
CA PRO A 112 -11.88 -7.82 -7.39
C PRO A 112 -11.63 -7.28 -5.97
N ASP A 113 -11.11 -6.05 -5.83
CA ASP A 113 -10.90 -5.41 -4.53
C ASP A 113 -12.24 -4.98 -3.91
N TYR A 114 -13.17 -4.47 -4.73
CA TYR A 114 -14.55 -4.22 -4.29
C TYR A 114 -15.23 -5.51 -3.79
N GLN A 115 -15.08 -6.61 -4.53
CA GLN A 115 -15.66 -7.89 -4.11
C GLN A 115 -15.09 -8.38 -2.78
N ARG A 116 -13.80 -8.14 -2.53
CA ARG A 116 -13.13 -8.56 -1.30
C ARG A 116 -13.48 -7.68 -0.10
N LYS A 117 -13.54 -6.37 -0.29
CA LYS A 117 -13.72 -5.39 0.80
C LYS A 117 -15.18 -5.04 1.07
N CYS A 118 -16.01 -4.98 0.04
CA CYS A 118 -17.35 -4.38 0.12
C CYS A 118 -18.51 -5.37 -0.02
N LYS A 119 -18.33 -6.51 -0.70
CA LYS A 119 -19.45 -7.42 -0.99
C LYS A 119 -19.90 -8.17 0.28
N GLY A 120 -21.13 -7.90 0.73
CA GLY A 120 -21.76 -8.65 1.82
C GLY A 120 -21.25 -8.30 3.24
N ARG A 121 -20.42 -7.27 3.39
CA ARG A 121 -19.99 -6.75 4.71
C ARG A 121 -20.83 -5.53 5.10
N THR A 122 -21.50 -5.63 6.25
CA THR A 122 -22.12 -4.49 6.95
C THR A 122 -21.11 -3.73 7.81
N ASN A 123 -19.99 -4.36 8.15
CA ASN A 123 -18.94 -3.78 8.98
C ASN A 123 -17.74 -3.39 8.09
N LEU A 124 -17.53 -2.07 7.97
CA LEU A 124 -16.45 -1.43 7.21
C LEU A 124 -15.14 -1.50 8.03
N PHE A 125 -14.53 -2.68 8.12
CA PHE A 125 -13.19 -2.82 8.70
C PHE A 125 -12.10 -2.79 7.60
N LEU A 126 -10.89 -2.34 7.97
CA LEU A 126 -9.72 -2.42 7.11
C LEU A 126 -9.42 -3.91 6.84
N ALA A 127 -9.10 -4.29 5.60
CA ALA A 127 -8.75 -5.69 5.34
C ALA A 127 -7.45 -6.05 6.09
N PRO A 128 -7.31 -7.27 6.63
CA PRO A 128 -6.12 -7.66 7.39
C PRO A 128 -4.80 -7.45 6.62
N GLU A 129 -4.81 -7.63 5.30
CA GLU A 129 -3.65 -7.34 4.44
C GLU A 129 -3.28 -5.86 4.37
N ASP A 130 -4.26 -4.96 4.51
CA ASP A 130 -4.05 -3.51 4.47
C ASP A 130 -3.63 -2.95 5.83
N ALA A 131 -4.03 -3.63 6.91
CA ALA A 131 -3.69 -3.31 8.30
C ALA A 131 -2.25 -3.70 8.65
N LEU A 132 -1.63 -4.60 7.89
CA LEU A 132 -0.25 -5.01 8.08
C LEU A 132 0.69 -3.79 8.02
N GLU A 133 1.55 -3.66 9.04
CA GLU A 133 2.52 -2.55 9.22
C GLU A 133 1.91 -1.17 9.55
N THR A 134 0.59 -1.07 9.77
CA THR A 134 -0.08 0.21 10.13
C THR A 134 -0.16 0.45 11.63
N GLY A 135 0.17 -0.54 12.46
CA GLY A 135 -0.08 -0.49 13.91
C GLY A 135 -1.55 -0.70 14.29
N GLU A 136 -2.45 -0.93 13.32
CA GLU A 136 -3.88 -1.24 13.52
C GLU A 136 -4.16 -2.76 13.53
N GLU A 137 -3.11 -3.58 13.68
CA GLU A 137 -3.19 -5.03 13.87
C GLU A 137 -3.84 -5.34 15.22
N SER A 138 -5.17 -5.33 15.28
CA SER A 138 -5.92 -5.70 16.49
C SER A 138 -6.29 -7.19 16.47
N ILE A 139 -5.97 -7.86 17.58
CA ILE A 139 -6.31 -9.28 17.85
C ILE A 139 -7.83 -9.54 17.84
N LEU A 140 -8.65 -8.49 17.93
CA LEU A 140 -10.11 -8.56 18.02
C LEU A 140 -10.85 -8.66 16.68
N VAL A 141 -10.15 -8.69 15.53
CA VAL A 141 -10.81 -8.60 14.21
C VAL A 141 -11.24 -9.97 13.64
N ASN A 142 -10.86 -11.07 14.29
CA ASN A 142 -11.18 -12.43 13.83
C ASN A 142 -11.98 -13.25 14.85
N ASP A 143 -12.61 -12.63 15.84
CA ASP A 143 -13.61 -13.35 16.62
C ASP A 143 -14.89 -13.48 15.79
N PRO A 144 -15.37 -14.71 15.53
CA PRO A 144 -16.61 -14.91 14.79
C PRO A 144 -17.74 -14.24 15.57
N ASP A 145 -18.47 -13.35 14.90
CA ASP A 145 -19.63 -12.65 15.47
C ASP A 145 -20.50 -13.58 16.32
N GLY A 146 -20.54 -13.33 17.62
CA GLY A 146 -21.54 -13.89 18.52
C GLY A 146 -21.00 -14.59 19.76
N GLN A 147 -20.55 -13.83 20.77
CA GLN A 147 -20.94 -14.01 22.18
C GLN A 147 -20.38 -12.92 23.11
N ASP A 148 -20.59 -11.65 22.78
CA ASP A 148 -20.54 -10.59 23.81
C ASP A 148 -21.87 -10.59 24.58
N GLN A 149 -22.13 -11.68 25.30
CA GLN A 149 -23.00 -11.61 26.47
C GLN A 149 -22.09 -11.58 27.69
N LEU A 150 -21.55 -10.40 27.96
CA LEU A 150 -20.94 -10.06 29.24
C LEU A 150 -22.05 -10.11 30.31
N ASP A 151 -22.37 -11.30 30.79
CA ASP A 151 -23.24 -11.55 31.95
C ASP A 151 -22.45 -11.43 33.28
N ASP A 152 -21.17 -11.08 33.18
CA ASP A 152 -20.23 -10.97 34.29
C ASP A 152 -20.59 -9.80 35.21
N GLY A 153 -21.13 -8.73 34.62
CA GLY A 153 -21.47 -7.51 35.35
C GLY A 153 -22.58 -7.74 36.38
N LYS A 154 -23.49 -8.67 36.11
CA LYS A 154 -24.63 -8.96 36.99
C LYS A 154 -24.20 -9.82 38.18
N GLU A 155 -23.33 -10.81 37.94
CA GLU A 155 -22.73 -11.61 39.02
C GLU A 155 -21.82 -10.75 39.92
N LEU A 156 -21.07 -9.80 39.34
CA LEU A 156 -20.23 -8.88 40.12
C LEU A 156 -21.07 -7.94 40.98
N LEU A 157 -22.15 -7.38 40.42
CA LEU A 157 -23.08 -6.51 41.14
C LEU A 157 -23.80 -7.22 42.29
N GLU A 158 -24.14 -8.50 42.11
CA GLU A 158 -24.77 -9.31 43.15
C GLU A 158 -23.78 -9.58 44.30
N LYS A 159 -22.52 -9.91 43.98
CA LYS A 159 -21.46 -10.08 44.98
C LYS A 159 -21.14 -8.80 45.76
N ASP A 160 -21.12 -7.66 45.08
CA ASP A 160 -20.86 -6.36 45.73
C ASP A 160 -22.03 -5.96 46.65
N ALA A 161 -23.28 -6.24 46.24
CA ALA A 161 -24.45 -6.01 47.06
C ALA A 161 -24.49 -6.90 48.31
N GLU A 162 -24.15 -8.19 48.17
CA GLU A 162 -24.06 -9.13 49.31
C GLU A 162 -22.96 -8.73 50.30
N ALA A 163 -21.80 -8.30 49.80
CA ALA A 163 -20.69 -7.83 50.64
C ALA A 163 -21.05 -6.54 51.40
N ALA A 164 -21.85 -5.64 50.81
CA ALA A 164 -22.32 -4.43 51.47
C ALA A 164 -23.26 -4.75 52.64
N ILE A 165 -24.19 -5.69 52.47
CA ILE A 165 -25.13 -6.12 53.52
C ILE A 165 -24.38 -6.78 54.67
N LEU A 166 -23.45 -7.69 54.38
CA LEU A 166 -22.65 -8.37 55.41
C LEU A 166 -21.79 -7.40 56.22
N ASN A 167 -21.22 -6.38 55.57
CA ASN A 167 -20.46 -5.34 56.27
C ASN A 167 -21.36 -4.47 57.16
N GLU A 168 -22.59 -4.20 56.75
CA GLU A 168 -23.56 -3.45 57.57
C GLU A 168 -24.00 -4.26 58.80
N GLU A 169 -24.21 -5.57 58.64
CA GLU A 169 -24.52 -6.49 59.73
C GLU A 169 -23.35 -6.61 60.73
N LEU A 170 -22.11 -6.74 60.26
CA LEU A 170 -20.90 -6.76 61.10
C LEU A 170 -20.73 -5.45 61.87
N ASN A 171 -20.90 -4.30 61.20
CA ASN A 171 -20.85 -2.97 61.83
C ASN A 171 -22.00 -2.71 62.82
N SER A 172 -23.07 -3.49 62.76
CA SER A 172 -24.16 -3.46 63.74
C SER A 172 -23.91 -4.39 64.92
N LEU A 173 -23.19 -5.52 64.72
CA LEU A 173 -22.80 -6.44 65.78
C LEU A 173 -21.63 -5.92 66.62
N GLU A 174 -20.72 -5.15 66.02
CA GLU A 174 -19.61 -4.48 66.71
C GLU A 174 -20.05 -3.26 67.55
N ARG A 175 -21.33 -2.87 67.47
CA ARG A 175 -21.90 -1.72 68.19
C ARG A 175 -22.60 -2.08 69.52
N PHE A 176 -22.43 -3.30 70.00
CA PHE A 176 -22.83 -3.77 71.34
C PHE A 176 -21.64 -4.24 72.16
#